data_AF-A0AA47P4A0-F1
#
_entry.id   AF-A0AA47P4A0-F1
#
_cell.length_a   1.000
_cell.length_b   1.000
_cell.length_c   1.000
_cell.angle_alpha   90.00
_cell.angle_beta   90.00
_cell.angle_gamma   90.00
#
_symmetry.space_group_name_H-M   'P 1'
#
loop_
_entity.id
_entity.type
_entity.pdbx_description
1 polymer ?
#
loop_
_entity_poly.entity_id
_entity_poly.type
_entity_poly.pdbx_seq_one_letter_code
_entity_poly.pdbx_strand_id
1 'polypeptide(L)'
;MLGITGTSKQRTTKMVTEAAEVASRWLWIRRVESWVHVENPDGSPAPDVPLVVDPGQTPATTGENGIARLSVYQMENSNYLVITVSHLISLLIGRIFSSFNMRYIHQCLVKMKYQIQSRGQLVLHGRMRIEGRLTATQYLRVTKDMLPSFRIIAYYHKSNEVVSDSVWVDVIDTCMGSLKLEETRKSPSFLPRQTFHYKITGDPGATVGLVAVDKGVYALNNKHRLTQKKVWDTVEKADTGCTPGGGKNSMSVFHDAGLLFQNNISKTDDREGDDTRHSFSCHFPSNLDLELKCPVSTRKKRAYDILDVRTSLLIEYNNTLQHRCCLDGMSETPLSYSCERRKEYISDGEACSDAFFKCCQEIDKLRTESKIEDLHLARSKDKKIPTFDDGQWTIRTNFPESWLWLERKLPLCSDGKTTW
;
A
#
# COMPACT_ATOMS: atom_id res chain seq x y z
N MET A 1 -55.62 3.58 45.20
CA MET A 1 -56.07 4.96 44.92
C MET A 1 -54.95 5.70 44.23
N LEU A 2 -55.25 6.32 43.08
CA LEU A 2 -54.40 7.28 42.39
C LEU A 2 -54.06 8.48 43.29
N GLY A 3 -52.87 9.08 43.11
CA GLY A 3 -52.46 10.27 43.86
C GLY A 3 -51.17 10.95 43.37
N ILE A 4 -51.22 11.47 42.14
CA ILE A 4 -50.63 12.72 41.59
C ILE A 4 -49.17 13.12 41.93
N THR A 5 -48.42 13.29 40.84
CA THR A 5 -47.10 13.90 40.68
C THR A 5 -47.08 15.40 40.97
N GLY A 6 -46.09 15.85 41.77
CA GLY A 6 -45.65 17.24 41.85
C GLY A 6 -44.28 17.41 41.17
N THR A 7 -44.22 18.23 40.12
CA THR A 7 -42.98 18.59 39.42
C THR A 7 -42.18 19.60 40.24
N SER A 8 -41.18 19.08 40.99
CA SER A 8 -40.23 19.91 41.74
C SER A 8 -39.05 20.35 40.85
N LYS A 9 -38.70 21.64 40.95
CA LYS A 9 -37.51 22.36 40.44
C LYS A 9 -36.16 21.62 40.56
N GLN A 10 -36.09 20.48 41.25
CA GLN A 10 -34.89 19.66 41.41
C GLN A 10 -34.47 18.92 40.12
N ARG A 11 -35.38 18.65 39.18
CA ARG A 11 -35.03 17.87 37.97
C ARG A 11 -34.21 18.67 36.96
N THR A 12 -34.47 19.97 36.84
CA THR A 12 -33.71 20.88 35.97
C THR A 12 -32.33 21.20 36.56
N THR A 13 -32.20 21.39 37.87
CA THR A 13 -30.88 21.54 38.51
C THR A 13 -30.06 20.26 38.42
N LYS A 14 -30.65 19.07 38.64
CA LYS A 14 -29.96 17.78 38.44
C LYS A 14 -29.50 17.57 36.99
N MET A 15 -30.34 17.87 36.00
CA MET A 15 -29.95 17.74 34.58
C MET A 15 -28.88 18.75 34.18
N VAL A 16 -28.89 19.96 34.72
CA VAL A 16 -27.83 20.96 34.46
C VAL A 16 -26.53 20.59 35.15
N THR A 17 -26.56 20.05 36.38
CA THR A 17 -25.36 19.55 37.06
C THR A 17 -24.82 18.28 36.40
N GLU A 18 -25.67 17.33 35.97
CA GLU A 18 -25.24 16.15 35.23
C GLU A 18 -24.71 16.52 33.84
N ALA A 19 -25.32 17.48 33.15
CA ALA A 19 -24.79 18.00 31.88
C ALA A 19 -23.47 18.77 32.08
N ALA A 20 -23.30 19.50 33.18
CA ALA A 20 -22.05 20.17 33.54
C ALA A 20 -20.96 19.19 34.03
N GLU A 21 -21.33 18.09 34.70
CA GLU A 21 -20.44 17.03 35.17
C GLU A 21 -20.00 16.11 34.00
N VAL A 22 -20.91 15.85 33.06
CA VAL A 22 -20.60 15.22 31.78
C VAL A 22 -19.75 16.16 30.93
N ALA A 23 -20.13 17.43 30.74
CA ALA A 23 -19.33 18.41 29.98
C ALA A 23 -17.95 18.67 30.61
N SER A 24 -17.84 18.66 31.94
CA SER A 24 -16.54 18.72 32.63
C SER A 24 -15.75 17.43 32.50
N ARG A 25 -16.38 16.25 32.37
CA ARG A 25 -15.70 15.03 31.92
C ARG A 25 -15.20 15.09 30.47
N TRP A 26 -15.91 15.79 29.58
CA TRP A 26 -15.50 15.98 28.17
C TRP A 26 -14.47 17.09 27.97
N LEU A 27 -14.34 18.02 28.93
CA LEU A 27 -13.39 19.13 28.89
C LEU A 27 -11.91 18.70 28.99
N TRP A 28 -11.63 17.48 29.48
CA TRP A 28 -10.28 16.94 29.71
C TRP A 28 -9.90 15.79 28.75
N ILE A 29 -10.64 15.67 27.64
CA ILE A 29 -10.49 14.58 26.68
C ILE A 29 -9.76 15.06 25.42
N ARG A 30 -8.52 14.59 25.23
CA ARG A 30 -7.65 14.80 24.06
C ARG A 30 -8.20 14.06 22.86
N ARG A 31 -8.47 14.75 21.74
CA ARG A 31 -8.67 14.08 20.43
C ARG A 31 -7.31 13.84 19.77
N VAL A 32 -6.94 12.58 19.56
CA VAL A 32 -5.80 12.12 18.78
C VAL A 32 -6.31 11.64 17.43
N GLU A 33 -5.63 12.02 16.36
CA GLU A 33 -5.95 11.54 15.02
C GLU A 33 -5.03 10.38 14.66
N SER A 34 -5.61 9.26 14.27
CA SER A 34 -4.90 8.08 13.78
C SER A 34 -5.35 7.77 12.35
N TRP A 35 -4.43 7.18 11.58
CA TRP A 35 -4.65 6.80 10.19
C TRP A 35 -4.45 5.29 10.07
N VAL A 36 -5.41 4.61 9.45
CA VAL A 36 -5.33 3.17 9.19
C VAL A 36 -5.39 2.96 7.68
N HIS A 37 -4.40 2.26 7.13
CA HIS A 37 -4.37 1.85 5.73
C HIS A 37 -4.85 0.40 5.60
N VAL A 38 -5.80 0.16 4.69
CA VAL A 38 -6.36 -1.16 4.40
C VAL A 38 -6.07 -1.50 2.94
N GLU A 39 -5.46 -2.66 2.73
CA GLU A 39 -5.07 -3.16 1.41
C GLU A 39 -5.79 -4.47 1.09
N ASN A 40 -6.05 -4.68 -0.20
CA ASN A 40 -6.49 -5.95 -0.76
C ASN A 40 -5.31 -6.95 -0.83
N PRO A 41 -5.57 -8.26 -0.99
CA PRO A 41 -4.50 -9.27 -1.11
C PRO A 41 -3.52 -9.06 -2.27
N ASP A 42 -3.87 -8.23 -3.25
CA ASP A 42 -3.02 -7.85 -4.38
C ASP A 42 -2.17 -6.59 -4.11
N GLY A 43 -2.28 -6.01 -2.91
CA GLY A 43 -1.60 -4.77 -2.50
C GLY A 43 -2.26 -3.50 -2.99
N SER A 44 -3.45 -3.57 -3.62
CA SER A 44 -4.21 -2.38 -3.99
C SER A 44 -4.98 -1.81 -2.79
N PRO A 45 -5.23 -0.48 -2.72
CA PRO A 45 -5.99 0.10 -1.61
C PRO A 45 -7.45 -0.39 -1.60
N ALA A 46 -8.00 -0.64 -0.41
CA ALA A 46 -9.37 -1.13 -0.23
C ALA A 46 -10.34 0.01 0.16
N PRO A 47 -11.17 0.52 -0.77
CA PRO A 47 -12.15 1.57 -0.47
C PRO A 47 -13.38 1.03 0.27
N ASP A 48 -14.08 1.92 0.97
CA ASP A 48 -15.37 1.68 1.61
C ASP A 48 -15.39 0.58 2.70
N VAL A 49 -14.25 0.34 3.35
CA VAL A 49 -14.12 -0.62 4.45
C VAL A 49 -14.48 0.05 5.77
N PRO A 50 -15.53 -0.42 6.49
CA PRO A 50 -15.88 0.11 7.81
C PRO A 50 -14.91 -0.42 8.88
N LEU A 51 -14.40 0.49 9.69
CA LEU A 51 -13.49 0.24 10.79
C LEU A 51 -14.07 0.81 12.08
N VAL A 52 -13.88 0.09 13.18
CA VAL A 52 -14.23 0.54 14.52
C VAL A 52 -13.01 0.30 15.41
N VAL A 53 -12.57 1.35 16.11
CA VAL A 53 -11.41 1.28 17.00
C VAL A 53 -11.85 1.29 18.46
N ASP A 54 -11.24 0.41 19.25
CA ASP A 54 -11.34 0.33 20.70
C ASP A 54 -9.98 0.71 21.30
N PRO A 55 -9.88 1.65 22.27
CA PRO A 55 -10.95 2.36 22.97
C PRO A 55 -11.54 3.54 22.19
N GLY A 56 -12.88 3.67 22.22
CA GLY A 56 -13.58 4.87 21.74
C GLY A 56 -14.76 4.62 20.81
N GLN A 57 -14.89 3.42 20.24
CA GLN A 57 -15.98 3.01 19.34
C GLN A 57 -16.32 4.06 18.26
N THR A 58 -15.32 4.77 17.73
CA THR A 58 -15.53 5.74 16.67
C THR A 58 -15.55 5.01 15.33
N PRO A 59 -16.70 4.99 14.60
CA PRO A 59 -16.75 4.39 13.29
C PRO A 59 -16.02 5.27 12.28
N ALA A 60 -15.19 4.66 11.44
CA ALA A 60 -14.56 5.30 10.30
C ALA A 60 -14.68 4.40 9.07
N THR A 61 -14.65 5.00 7.89
CA THR A 61 -14.68 4.26 6.62
C THR A 61 -13.46 4.67 5.80
N THR A 62 -12.84 3.72 5.12
CA THR A 62 -11.71 4.01 4.23
C THR A 62 -12.16 4.80 2.99
N GLY A 63 -11.36 5.78 2.57
CA GLY A 63 -11.57 6.50 1.32
C GLY A 63 -11.06 5.71 0.10
N GLU A 64 -11.11 6.33 -1.09
CA GLU A 64 -10.64 5.72 -2.35
C GLU A 64 -9.17 5.26 -2.31
N ASN A 65 -8.35 5.88 -1.45
CA ASN A 65 -6.96 5.55 -1.22
C ASN A 65 -6.75 4.47 -0.14
N GLY A 66 -7.80 3.79 0.32
CA GLY A 66 -7.72 2.74 1.33
C GLY A 66 -7.38 3.24 2.75
N ILE A 67 -7.35 4.55 2.98
CA ILE A 67 -7.02 5.15 4.28
C ILE A 67 -8.29 5.60 4.99
N ALA A 68 -8.41 5.23 6.27
CA ALA A 68 -9.43 5.76 7.19
C ALA A 68 -8.80 6.66 8.25
N ARG A 69 -9.46 7.80 8.52
CA ARG A 69 -9.10 8.71 9.61
C ARG A 69 -9.93 8.40 10.84
N LEU A 70 -9.27 8.21 11.97
CA LEU A 70 -9.87 7.84 13.24
C LEU A 70 -9.55 8.90 14.29
N SER A 71 -10.50 9.11 15.20
CA SER A 71 -10.34 10.03 16.33
C SER A 71 -10.42 9.24 17.63
N VAL A 72 -9.32 9.19 18.37
CA VAL A 72 -9.22 8.52 19.67
C VAL A 72 -9.16 9.57 20.76
N TYR A 73 -9.78 9.26 21.90
CA TYR A 73 -9.95 10.18 23.01
C TYR A 73 -9.08 9.75 24.21
N GLN A 74 -8.11 10.57 24.65
CA GLN A 74 -7.17 10.24 25.73
C GLN A 74 -7.23 11.28 26.87
N MET A 75 -6.98 10.90 28.14
CA MET A 75 -7.03 11.84 29.27
C MET A 75 -5.83 12.81 29.32
N GLU A 76 -6.10 14.09 29.60
CA GLU A 76 -5.12 15.18 29.71
C GLU A 76 -4.41 15.18 31.08
N ASN A 77 -3.14 14.79 31.13
CA ASN A 77 -2.29 15.04 32.31
C ASN A 77 -0.84 15.47 31.99
N SER A 78 -0.49 15.74 30.72
CA SER A 78 0.87 16.11 30.31
C SER A 78 0.92 17.35 29.40
N ASN A 79 2.04 18.09 29.45
CA ASN A 79 2.32 19.15 28.48
C ASN A 79 2.39 18.53 27.08
N TYR A 80 1.61 19.03 26.12
CA TYR A 80 1.65 18.49 24.77
C TYR A 80 1.74 19.58 23.70
N LEU A 81 2.21 19.13 22.54
CA LEU A 81 2.10 19.79 21.27
C LEU A 81 1.44 18.80 20.31
N VAL A 82 0.42 19.24 19.58
CA VAL A 82 -0.15 18.45 18.48
C VAL A 82 -0.11 19.28 17.22
N ILE A 83 0.55 18.77 16.18
CA ILE A 83 0.54 19.31 14.83
C ILE A 83 -0.61 18.63 14.07
N THR A 84 -1.48 19.43 13.47
CA THR A 84 -2.53 18.95 12.57
C THR A 84 -2.40 19.67 11.25
N VAL A 85 -2.41 18.95 10.14
CA VAL A 85 -2.32 19.54 8.80
C VAL A 85 -3.73 19.65 8.21
N SER A 86 -4.16 20.87 7.93
CA SER A 86 -5.46 21.12 7.28
C SER A 86 -5.32 20.90 5.78
N HIS A 87 -6.31 20.21 5.19
CA HIS A 87 -6.34 19.78 3.78
C HIS A 87 -5.26 18.74 3.41
N LEU A 88 -5.49 17.49 3.82
CA LEU A 88 -4.72 16.32 3.36
C LEU A 88 -5.20 15.77 2.00
N ILE A 89 -6.16 16.43 1.37
CA ILE A 89 -6.62 16.06 0.03
C ILE A 89 -5.61 16.67 -0.95
N SER A 90 -4.57 15.88 -1.25
CA SER A 90 -3.77 15.99 -2.45
C SER A 90 -3.18 17.40 -2.65
N LEU A 91 -2.12 17.74 -1.91
CA LEU A 91 -1.48 19.05 -1.98
C LEU A 91 -0.88 19.29 -3.38
N LEU A 92 -1.64 19.98 -4.23
CA LEU A 92 -1.18 20.41 -5.55
C LEU A 92 -0.08 21.47 -5.38
N ILE A 93 1.07 21.21 -5.99
CA ILE A 93 2.25 22.07 -5.95
C ILE A 93 1.89 23.49 -6.38
N GLY A 94 2.29 24.47 -5.57
CA GLY A 94 2.29 25.89 -5.94
C GLY A 94 0.98 26.66 -5.83
N ARG A 95 -0.17 26.03 -5.50
CA ARG A 95 -1.48 26.73 -5.43
C ARG A 95 -2.17 26.74 -4.06
N ILE A 96 -1.81 25.87 -3.13
CA ILE A 96 -2.50 25.75 -1.84
C ILE A 96 -1.54 26.14 -0.72
N PHE A 97 -1.93 27.11 0.12
CA PHE A 97 -1.31 27.29 1.42
C PHE A 97 -1.78 26.16 2.32
N SER A 98 -0.95 25.14 2.50
CA SER A 98 -1.21 24.13 3.53
C SER A 98 -1.04 24.82 4.87
N SER A 99 -2.12 24.93 5.64
CA SER A 99 -2.03 25.43 7.00
C SER A 99 -1.86 24.26 7.94
N PHE A 100 -0.87 24.31 8.81
CA PHE A 100 -0.80 23.39 9.94
C PHE A 100 -1.13 24.13 11.23
N ASN A 101 -1.96 23.50 12.06
CA ASN A 101 -2.33 24.01 13.36
C ASN A 101 -1.53 23.30 14.43
N MET A 102 -0.93 24.08 15.31
CA MET A 102 -0.20 23.61 16.48
C MET A 102 -1.05 23.92 17.70
N ARG A 103 -1.55 22.87 18.35
CA ARG A 103 -2.34 22.98 19.58
C ARG A 103 -1.44 22.72 20.79
N TYR A 104 -1.56 23.56 21.81
CA TYR A 104 -0.81 23.44 23.06
C TYR A 104 -1.66 23.92 24.24
N ILE A 105 -1.35 23.44 25.45
CA ILE A 105 -2.02 23.87 26.69
C ILE A 105 -1.06 24.73 27.49
N HIS A 106 -0.96 26.04 27.23
CA HIS A 106 -0.39 27.02 28.17
C HIS A 106 -0.90 28.44 27.93
N GLN A 107 -1.08 29.21 29.01
CA GLN A 107 -1.61 30.59 28.99
C GLN A 107 -0.52 31.67 28.86
N CYS A 108 0.74 31.31 28.62
CA CYS A 108 1.87 32.24 28.52
C CYS A 108 2.48 32.30 27.12
N LEU A 109 3.32 33.31 26.89
CA LEU A 109 4.02 33.54 25.62
C LEU A 109 5.00 32.40 25.33
N VAL A 110 4.64 31.52 24.41
CA VAL A 110 5.47 30.38 23.99
C VAL A 110 6.23 30.73 22.72
N LYS A 111 7.56 30.59 22.75
CA LYS A 111 8.42 30.66 21.56
C LYS A 111 8.48 29.28 20.93
N MET A 112 7.71 29.09 19.88
CA MET A 112 7.64 27.85 19.13
C MET A 112 8.58 27.91 17.92
N LYS A 113 9.28 26.81 17.68
CA LYS A 113 10.16 26.62 16.53
C LYS A 113 9.61 25.48 15.70
N TYR A 114 9.61 25.64 14.38
CA TYR A 114 9.25 24.57 13.47
C TYR A 114 10.30 24.44 12.38
N GLN A 115 10.40 23.23 11.83
CA GLN A 115 11.27 22.88 10.73
C GLN A 115 10.56 21.90 9.81
N ILE A 116 10.91 21.95 8.54
CA ILE A 116 10.36 21.11 7.49
C ILE A 116 11.51 20.39 6.81
N GLN A 117 11.39 19.08 6.73
CA GLN A 117 12.42 18.21 6.18
C GLN A 117 11.86 17.35 5.06
N SER A 118 12.65 17.12 4.01
CA SER A 118 12.30 16.22 2.92
C SER A 118 13.56 15.53 2.46
N ARG A 119 13.49 14.22 2.19
CA ARG A 119 14.64 13.39 1.75
C ARG A 119 15.82 13.49 2.73
N GLY A 120 15.54 13.55 4.05
CA GLY A 120 16.55 13.74 5.10
C GLY A 120 17.24 15.11 5.12
N GLN A 121 16.79 16.10 4.33
CA GLN A 121 17.37 17.44 4.29
C GLN A 121 16.43 18.50 4.86
N LEU A 122 17.00 19.52 5.50
CA LEU A 122 16.25 20.68 5.99
C LEU A 122 15.86 21.59 4.82
N VAL A 123 14.56 21.69 4.55
CA VAL A 123 14.01 22.51 3.45
C VAL A 123 13.66 23.92 3.95
N LEU A 124 12.95 24.01 5.09
CA LEU A 124 12.53 25.28 5.68
C LEU A 124 12.59 25.21 7.19
N HIS A 125 12.79 26.37 7.83
CA HIS A 125 12.67 26.51 9.27
C HIS A 125 12.06 27.86 9.63
N GLY A 126 11.43 27.94 10.80
CA GLY A 126 10.78 29.15 11.25
C GLY A 126 10.62 29.21 12.77
N ARG A 127 10.27 30.40 13.24
CA ARG A 127 10.01 30.66 14.66
C ARG A 127 8.77 31.52 14.76
N MET A 128 7.91 31.20 15.71
CA MET A 128 6.69 31.94 15.99
C MET A 128 6.55 32.22 17.47
N ARG A 129 5.96 33.37 17.78
CA ARG A 129 5.57 33.75 19.13
C ARG A 129 4.06 33.65 19.20
N ILE A 130 3.56 32.87 20.16
CA ILE A 130 2.12 32.68 20.34
C ILE A 130 1.73 33.34 21.65
N GLU A 131 0.83 34.31 21.57
CA GLU A 131 0.32 35.07 22.71
C GLU A 131 -1.18 34.77 22.88
N GLY A 132 -1.56 34.21 24.03
CA GLY A 132 -2.97 34.09 24.45
C GLY A 132 -3.88 33.17 23.62
N ARG A 133 -3.37 32.41 22.64
CA ARG A 133 -4.16 31.50 21.78
C ARG A 133 -3.69 30.05 21.93
N LEU A 134 -4.58 29.13 22.29
CA LEU A 134 -4.28 27.69 22.43
C LEU A 134 -3.96 26.98 21.09
N THR A 135 -4.23 27.64 19.96
CA THR A 135 -3.98 27.12 18.61
C THR A 135 -3.24 28.17 17.79
N ALA A 136 -2.14 27.75 17.18
CA ALA A 136 -1.36 28.57 16.27
C ALA A 136 -1.38 27.98 14.86
N THR A 137 -1.77 28.79 13.88
CA THR A 137 -1.87 28.38 12.48
C THR A 137 -0.72 28.99 11.69
N GLN A 138 0.06 28.14 11.01
CA GLN A 138 1.13 28.57 10.11
C GLN A 138 0.81 28.15 8.68
N TYR A 139 0.92 29.09 7.76
CA TYR A 139 0.75 28.84 6.33
C TYR A 139 2.08 28.41 5.71
N LEU A 140 2.04 27.33 4.94
CA LEU A 140 3.18 26.80 4.21
C LEU A 140 2.84 26.75 2.71
N ARG A 141 3.74 27.27 1.88
CA ARG A 141 3.68 27.09 0.43
C ARG A 141 4.46 25.82 0.06
N VAL A 142 3.75 24.79 -0.40
CA VAL A 142 4.36 23.53 -0.84
C VAL A 142 5.14 23.77 -2.14
N THR A 143 6.42 23.38 -2.15
CA THR A 143 7.35 23.52 -3.27
C THR A 143 7.79 22.15 -3.80
N LYS A 144 8.43 22.10 -4.98
CA LYS A 144 8.90 20.86 -5.60
C LYS A 144 9.99 20.15 -4.79
N ASP A 145 10.70 20.88 -3.93
CA ASP A 145 11.76 20.33 -3.08
C ASP A 145 11.24 19.48 -1.92
N MET A 146 9.92 19.53 -1.69
CA MET A 146 9.19 18.78 -0.66
C MET A 146 8.61 17.45 -1.19
N LEU A 147 8.92 17.07 -2.44
CA LEU A 147 8.54 15.78 -3.03
C LEU A 147 9.52 14.66 -2.64
N PRO A 148 9.05 13.40 -2.54
CA PRO A 148 7.64 12.97 -2.67
C PRO A 148 6.83 13.23 -1.39
N SER A 149 7.51 13.26 -0.25
CA SER A 149 6.93 13.54 1.06
C SER A 149 7.84 14.45 1.88
N PHE A 150 7.26 15.06 2.92
CA PHE A 150 8.01 15.90 3.86
C PHE A 150 7.50 15.76 5.29
N ARG A 151 8.38 16.05 6.25
CA ARG A 151 8.11 16.00 7.69
C ARG A 151 8.06 17.40 8.24
N ILE A 152 7.01 17.71 9.00
CA ILE A 152 6.91 18.92 9.81
C ILE A 152 7.26 18.54 11.24
N ILE A 153 8.24 19.21 11.82
CA ILE A 153 8.66 18.97 13.20
C ILE A 153 8.57 20.31 13.90
N ALA A 154 7.83 20.37 15.01
CA ALA A 154 7.71 21.58 15.80
C ALA A 154 8.00 21.27 17.27
N TYR A 155 8.57 22.25 17.96
CA TYR A 155 8.87 22.13 19.37
C TYR A 155 8.87 23.49 20.07
N TYR A 156 8.63 23.47 21.37
CA TYR A 156 8.84 24.61 22.24
C TYR A 156 9.61 24.19 23.48
N HIS A 157 10.28 25.16 24.09
CA HIS A 157 11.04 24.96 25.31
C HIS A 157 10.31 25.60 26.49
N LYS A 158 10.08 24.83 27.55
CA LYS A 158 9.47 25.30 28.80
C LYS A 158 10.40 24.96 29.95
N SER A 159 11.03 25.98 30.51
CA SER A 159 12.00 25.86 31.62
C SER A 159 13.14 24.88 31.31
N ASN A 160 12.97 23.59 31.63
CA ASN A 160 13.92 22.49 31.41
C ASN A 160 13.35 21.35 30.55
N GLU A 161 12.12 21.47 30.07
CA GLU A 161 11.45 20.46 29.26
C GLU A 161 11.34 20.95 27.81
N VAL A 162 11.69 20.08 26.87
CA VAL A 162 11.38 20.29 25.46
C VAL A 162 10.13 19.51 25.15
N VAL A 163 9.11 20.16 24.60
CA VAL A 163 7.90 19.49 24.12
C VAL A 163 7.90 19.60 22.60
N SER A 164 7.82 18.45 21.93
CA SER A 164 7.93 18.32 20.48
C SER A 164 6.82 17.44 19.93
N ASP A 165 6.52 17.64 18.66
CA ASP A 165 5.68 16.78 17.86
C ASP A 165 6.15 16.78 16.40
N SER A 166 5.80 15.74 15.67
CA SER A 166 6.11 15.62 14.24
C SER A 166 4.97 15.01 13.45
N VAL A 167 4.84 15.41 12.19
CA VAL A 167 3.87 14.87 11.24
C VAL A 167 4.56 14.64 9.91
N TRP A 168 4.38 13.45 9.34
CA TRP A 168 4.71 13.15 7.96
C TRP A 168 3.55 13.53 7.04
N VAL A 169 3.87 14.17 5.92
CA VAL A 169 2.91 14.68 4.94
C VAL A 169 3.28 14.13 3.57
N ASP A 170 2.36 13.34 3.02
CA ASP A 170 2.42 12.87 1.64
C ASP A 170 2.05 14.00 0.66
N VAL A 171 2.80 14.12 -0.43
CA VAL A 171 2.55 15.09 -1.50
C VAL A 171 2.29 14.30 -2.78
N ILE A 172 1.43 14.83 -3.66
CA ILE A 172 1.16 14.15 -4.92
C ILE A 172 2.46 14.04 -5.73
N ASP A 173 2.86 12.79 -5.97
CA ASP A 173 3.95 12.41 -6.86
C ASP A 173 3.74 12.99 -8.26
N THR A 174 4.35 14.14 -8.51
CA THR A 174 4.40 14.78 -9.83
C THR A 174 5.85 14.96 -10.23
N CYS A 175 6.15 14.85 -11.52
CA CYS A 175 7.50 15.11 -12.00
C CYS A 175 7.91 16.55 -11.66
N MET A 176 9.16 16.75 -11.24
CA MET A 176 9.71 18.09 -11.00
C MET A 176 9.68 18.93 -12.29
N GLY A 177 9.79 18.28 -13.44
CA GLY A 177 9.71 18.91 -14.75
C GLY A 177 8.50 18.44 -15.56
N SER A 178 8.36 19.02 -16.75
CA SER A 178 7.38 18.57 -17.72
C SER A 178 8.04 17.75 -18.84
N LEU A 179 7.38 16.66 -19.24
CA LEU A 179 7.74 15.89 -20.42
C LEU A 179 6.46 15.30 -21.02
N LYS A 180 6.18 15.61 -22.28
CA LYS A 180 5.08 15.01 -23.05
C LYS A 180 5.57 14.59 -24.42
N LEU A 181 5.18 13.39 -24.82
CA LEU A 181 5.34 12.84 -26.15
C LEU A 181 3.98 12.82 -26.81
N GLU A 182 3.83 13.55 -27.91
CA GLU A 182 2.57 13.68 -28.63
C GLU A 182 2.74 13.28 -30.09
N GLU A 183 1.71 12.65 -30.64
CA GLU A 183 1.63 12.38 -32.07
C GLU A 183 1.35 13.69 -32.81
N THR A 184 2.11 13.98 -33.87
CA THR A 184 1.88 15.21 -34.66
C THR A 184 0.55 15.12 -35.42
N ARG A 185 0.14 13.91 -35.80
CA ARG A 185 -1.13 13.63 -36.47
C ARG A 185 -1.80 12.45 -35.78
N LYS A 186 -2.97 12.69 -35.17
CA LYS A 186 -3.79 11.62 -34.59
C LYS A 186 -4.31 10.75 -35.72
N SER A 187 -3.94 9.48 -35.73
CA SER A 187 -4.42 8.48 -36.70
C SER A 187 -4.91 7.25 -35.94
N PRO A 188 -6.05 6.64 -36.33
CA PRO A 188 -6.62 5.51 -35.60
C PRO A 188 -5.76 4.24 -35.72
N SER A 189 -4.92 4.15 -36.75
CA SER A 189 -4.00 3.04 -36.97
C SER A 189 -2.81 3.47 -37.82
N PHE A 190 -1.72 2.70 -37.74
CA PHE A 190 -0.51 2.88 -38.53
C PHE A 190 -0.22 1.61 -39.31
N LEU A 191 0.14 1.75 -40.59
CA LEU A 191 0.61 0.64 -41.41
C LEU A 191 2.09 0.34 -41.13
N PRO A 192 2.53 -0.92 -41.28
CA PRO A 192 3.95 -1.25 -41.19
C PRO A 192 4.79 -0.40 -42.17
N ARG A 193 5.95 0.08 -41.72
CA ARG A 193 6.89 0.95 -42.47
C ARG A 193 6.35 2.35 -42.81
N GLN A 194 5.17 2.73 -42.31
CA GLN A 194 4.67 4.09 -42.43
C GLN A 194 5.50 5.06 -41.58
N THR A 195 5.77 6.27 -42.08
CA THR A 195 6.48 7.31 -41.34
C THR A 195 5.63 7.83 -40.19
N PHE A 196 6.14 7.72 -38.97
CA PHE A 196 5.50 8.22 -37.74
C PHE A 196 6.14 9.54 -37.29
N HIS A 197 5.33 10.60 -37.16
CA HIS A 197 5.79 11.92 -36.74
C HIS A 197 5.36 12.20 -35.29
N TYR A 198 6.32 12.46 -34.42
CA TYR A 198 6.08 12.76 -33.01
C TYR A 198 6.71 14.10 -32.61
N LYS A 199 6.09 14.75 -31.63
CA LYS A 199 6.56 15.99 -31.01
C LYS A 199 6.92 15.70 -29.55
N ILE A 200 8.12 16.09 -29.16
CA ILE A 200 8.57 16.04 -27.76
C ILE A 200 8.48 17.45 -27.21
N THR A 201 7.84 17.59 -26.06
CA THR A 201 7.80 18.84 -25.29
C THR A 201 8.31 18.55 -23.89
N GLY A 202 9.18 19.39 -23.37
CA GLY A 202 9.69 19.26 -22.02
C GLY A 202 10.57 20.43 -21.64
N ASP A 203 11.21 20.32 -20.48
CA ASP A 203 11.95 21.44 -19.92
C ASP A 203 13.22 21.80 -20.73
N PRO A 204 13.58 23.08 -20.84
CA PRO A 204 14.72 23.53 -21.64
C PRO A 204 16.04 22.90 -21.17
N GLY A 205 16.86 22.45 -22.12
CA GLY A 205 18.15 21.81 -21.83
C GLY A 205 18.07 20.38 -21.29
N ALA A 206 16.87 19.81 -21.11
CA ALA A 206 16.70 18.45 -20.63
C ALA A 206 17.16 17.42 -21.68
N THR A 207 17.69 16.31 -21.19
CA THR A 207 18.02 15.14 -22.01
C THR A 207 16.87 14.14 -21.95
N VAL A 208 16.33 13.78 -23.11
CA VAL A 208 15.22 12.84 -23.25
C VAL A 208 15.72 11.53 -23.88
N GLY A 209 15.56 10.43 -23.14
CA GLY A 209 15.75 9.07 -23.67
C GLY A 209 14.47 8.54 -24.29
N LEU A 210 14.57 7.96 -25.48
CA LEU A 210 13.48 7.35 -26.21
C LEU A 210 13.71 5.84 -26.33
N VAL A 211 12.61 5.09 -26.32
CA VAL A 211 12.58 3.66 -26.59
C VAL A 211 11.18 3.26 -27.10
N ALA A 212 11.15 2.41 -28.12
CA ALA A 212 9.96 1.73 -28.59
C ALA A 212 10.00 0.25 -28.17
N VAL A 213 9.02 -0.18 -27.39
CA VAL A 213 8.90 -1.56 -26.85
C VAL A 213 7.58 -2.18 -27.29
N ASP A 214 7.59 -3.48 -27.59
CA ASP A 214 6.38 -4.24 -27.89
C ASP A 214 5.44 -4.31 -26.66
N LYS A 215 4.15 -4.04 -26.89
CA LYS A 215 3.12 -4.04 -25.83
C LYS A 215 2.95 -5.42 -25.16
N GLY A 216 3.18 -6.51 -25.89
CA GLY A 216 3.09 -7.88 -25.40
C GLY A 216 4.06 -8.19 -24.27
N VAL A 217 5.24 -7.55 -24.26
CA VAL A 217 6.23 -7.69 -23.18
C VAL A 217 5.65 -7.19 -21.85
N TYR A 218 5.01 -6.03 -21.87
CA TYR A 218 4.37 -5.46 -20.67
C TYR A 218 3.09 -6.19 -20.26
N ALA A 219 2.39 -6.81 -21.22
CA ALA A 219 1.23 -7.66 -20.92
C ALA A 219 1.63 -8.94 -20.18
N LEU A 220 2.81 -9.50 -20.47
CA LEU A 220 3.35 -10.64 -19.73
C LEU A 220 3.84 -10.27 -18.33
N ASN A 221 4.68 -9.24 -18.22
CA ASN A 221 5.25 -8.84 -16.95
C ASN A 221 5.51 -7.34 -16.90
N ASN A 222 4.71 -6.64 -16.10
CA ASN A 222 4.85 -5.20 -15.88
C ASN A 222 5.64 -4.84 -14.61
N LYS A 223 6.14 -5.84 -13.86
CA LYS A 223 6.83 -5.61 -12.57
C LYS A 223 8.12 -4.81 -12.70
N HIS A 224 8.82 -4.91 -13.83
CA HIS A 224 10.11 -4.21 -14.04
C HIS A 224 10.00 -2.94 -14.88
N ARG A 225 8.78 -2.55 -15.29
CA ARG A 225 8.58 -1.29 -16.01
C ARG A 225 8.92 -0.11 -15.12
N LEU A 226 9.78 0.79 -15.58
CA LEU A 226 10.07 2.04 -14.90
C LEU A 226 8.82 2.92 -14.94
N THR A 227 8.34 3.33 -13.78
CA THR A 227 7.24 4.27 -13.62
C THR A 227 7.70 5.39 -12.70
N GLN A 228 7.06 6.55 -12.82
CA GLN A 228 7.35 7.69 -11.96
C GLN A 228 7.20 7.32 -10.48
N LYS A 229 6.16 6.56 -10.13
CA LYS A 229 5.94 6.05 -8.77
C LYS A 229 7.15 5.27 -8.25
N LYS A 230 7.70 4.32 -9.03
CA LYS A 230 8.89 3.55 -8.61
C LYS A 230 10.13 4.41 -8.39
N VAL A 231 10.29 5.48 -9.16
CA VAL A 231 11.38 6.45 -8.94
C VAL A 231 11.18 7.15 -7.60
N TRP A 232 9.97 7.64 -7.31
CA TRP A 232 9.65 8.27 -6.04
C TRP A 232 9.73 7.31 -4.85
N ASP A 233 9.22 6.08 -4.98
CA ASP A 233 9.37 5.00 -3.96
C ASP A 233 10.84 4.72 -3.63
N THR A 234 11.75 4.89 -4.60
CA THR A 234 13.19 4.72 -4.38
C THR A 234 13.80 5.96 -3.72
N VAL A 235 13.37 7.15 -4.10
CA VAL A 235 13.82 8.42 -3.49
C VAL A 235 13.32 8.56 -2.05
N GLU A 236 12.12 8.08 -1.75
CA GLU A 236 11.52 8.11 -0.41
C GLU A 236 12.31 7.28 0.60
N LYS A 237 12.94 6.18 0.16
CA LYS A 237 13.87 5.40 0.99
C LYS A 237 15.11 6.17 1.45
N ALA A 238 15.39 7.33 0.84
CA ALA A 238 16.45 8.22 1.31
C ALA A 238 16.01 9.13 2.45
N ASP A 239 14.72 9.14 2.82
CA ASP A 239 14.26 9.80 4.04
C ASP A 239 14.85 9.10 5.28
N THR A 240 15.43 9.90 6.17
CA THR A 240 16.13 9.43 7.38
C THR A 240 15.19 9.19 8.57
N GLY A 241 13.90 9.49 8.41
CA GLY A 241 12.88 9.29 9.43
C GLY A 241 12.27 7.88 9.38
N CYS A 242 11.88 7.37 10.55
CA CYS A 242 11.42 5.99 10.74
C CYS A 242 9.89 5.86 10.82
N THR A 243 9.20 6.84 11.41
CA THR A 243 7.77 6.74 11.71
C THR A 243 6.98 7.81 10.98
N PRO A 244 5.68 7.66 10.72
CA PRO A 244 4.86 8.69 10.06
C PRO A 244 4.55 9.91 10.95
N GLY A 245 5.10 9.99 12.16
CA GLY A 245 4.92 11.14 13.06
C GLY A 245 4.81 10.75 14.53
N GLY A 246 4.73 11.77 15.37
CA GLY A 246 4.70 11.62 16.82
C GLY A 246 5.99 11.01 17.39
N GLY A 247 5.88 10.50 18.61
CA GLY A 247 6.95 9.83 19.34
C GLY A 247 6.51 9.52 20.76
N LYS A 248 7.15 8.54 21.39
CA LYS A 248 6.85 8.15 22.79
C LYS A 248 7.13 9.30 23.76
N ASN A 249 8.28 9.93 23.57
CA ASN A 249 8.81 11.07 24.34
C ASN A 249 9.34 12.15 23.38
N SER A 250 9.57 13.36 23.90
CA SER A 250 10.01 14.50 23.07
C SER A 250 11.34 14.28 22.35
N MET A 251 12.27 13.52 22.93
CA MET A 251 13.53 13.15 22.27
C MET A 251 13.31 12.12 21.14
N SER A 252 12.43 11.13 21.35
CA SER A 252 12.10 10.14 20.32
C SER A 252 11.42 10.77 19.11
N VAL A 253 10.68 11.87 19.26
CA VAL A 253 10.12 12.62 18.11
C VAL A 253 11.23 13.11 17.18
N PHE A 254 12.36 13.59 17.73
CA PHE A 254 13.50 14.00 16.92
C PHE A 254 14.19 12.80 16.28
N HIS A 255 14.46 11.76 17.06
CA HIS A 255 15.07 10.53 16.55
C HIS A 255 14.23 9.92 15.42
N ASP A 256 12.94 9.70 15.64
CA ASP A 256 12.02 9.09 14.68
C ASP A 256 11.82 9.97 13.44
N ALA A 257 11.99 11.28 13.55
CA ALA A 257 12.00 12.19 12.42
C ALA A 257 13.34 12.25 11.68
N GLY A 258 14.37 11.52 12.14
CA GLY A 258 15.67 11.45 11.49
C GLY A 258 16.73 12.38 12.05
N LEU A 259 16.54 12.92 13.25
CA LEU A 259 17.36 13.98 13.82
C LEU A 259 17.99 13.60 15.16
N LEU A 260 19.17 14.16 15.38
CA LEU A 260 19.80 14.21 16.69
C LEU A 260 19.53 15.56 17.33
N PHE A 261 18.97 15.57 18.52
CA PHE A 261 18.76 16.78 19.32
C PHE A 261 19.71 16.75 20.51
N GLN A 262 20.43 17.85 20.75
CA GLN A 262 21.33 17.99 21.88
C GLN A 262 21.02 19.27 22.64
N ASN A 263 20.88 19.19 23.96
CA ASN A 263 20.72 20.33 24.84
C ASN A 263 21.59 20.18 26.10
N ASN A 264 21.92 21.30 26.75
CA ASN A 264 22.75 21.29 27.96
C ASN A 264 21.99 20.83 29.22
N ILE A 265 20.68 20.58 29.11
CA ILE A 265 19.76 20.34 30.23
C ILE A 265 19.45 18.85 30.40
N SER A 266 19.60 18.05 29.34
CA SER A 266 19.50 16.59 29.44
C SER A 266 20.89 16.04 29.70
N LYS A 267 21.23 15.78 30.97
CA LYS A 267 22.00 14.56 31.24
C LYS A 267 21.04 13.44 30.88
N THR A 268 21.09 12.97 29.64
CA THR A 268 20.48 11.68 29.35
C THR A 268 21.15 10.68 30.27
N ASP A 269 20.32 9.88 30.93
CA ASP A 269 20.75 8.68 31.65
C ASP A 269 21.35 7.75 30.59
N ASP A 270 22.59 8.01 30.17
CA ASP A 270 23.38 7.18 29.26
C ASP A 270 23.91 5.96 30.05
N ARG A 271 23.00 5.28 30.75
CA ARG A 271 23.22 4.01 31.43
C ARG A 271 22.26 2.95 30.91
N GLU A 272 22.01 2.95 29.61
CA GLU A 272 21.68 1.72 28.89
C GLU A 272 21.89 1.93 27.37
N GLY A 273 23.10 1.63 26.92
CA GLY A 273 23.41 1.23 25.53
C GLY A 273 23.35 2.31 24.45
N ASP A 274 24.52 2.77 24.00
CA ASP A 274 24.87 2.89 22.58
C ASP A 274 23.78 3.46 21.62
N ASP A 275 23.19 4.61 21.96
CA ASP A 275 22.13 5.27 21.16
C ASP A 275 22.71 6.38 20.26
N THR A 276 23.94 6.20 19.76
CA THR A 276 24.31 6.81 18.49
C THR A 276 23.75 5.94 17.38
N ARG A 277 23.20 6.48 16.29
CA ARG A 277 22.76 5.63 15.18
C ARG A 277 23.94 4.87 14.58
N HIS A 278 24.10 3.60 14.95
CA HIS A 278 25.10 2.70 14.36
C HIS A 278 24.68 2.21 12.97
N SER A 279 23.41 2.39 12.57
CA SER A 279 22.88 1.95 11.27
C SER A 279 22.01 3.01 10.58
N PHE A 280 22.11 3.06 9.24
CA PHE A 280 21.27 3.89 8.37
C PHE A 280 19.82 3.38 8.27
N SER A 281 19.56 2.15 8.72
CA SER A 281 18.23 1.54 8.77
C SER A 281 17.61 1.66 10.15
N CYS A 282 16.33 2.06 10.20
CA CYS A 282 15.51 1.96 11.40
C CYS A 282 15.32 0.47 11.76
N HIS A 283 15.70 0.07 12.97
CA HIS A 283 15.46 -1.28 13.46
C HIS A 283 13.96 -1.45 13.73
N PHE A 284 13.22 -1.94 12.74
CA PHE A 284 11.95 -2.60 13.02
C PHE A 284 12.28 -3.99 13.55
N PRO A 285 11.71 -4.45 14.68
CA PRO A 285 11.81 -5.85 15.04
C PRO A 285 11.11 -6.67 13.95
N SER A 286 11.90 -7.14 12.98
CA SER A 286 11.52 -8.10 11.95
C SER A 286 11.36 -9.46 12.61
N ASN A 287 10.30 -9.62 13.39
CA ASN A 287 9.80 -10.91 13.84
C ASN A 287 8.28 -10.87 13.77
N LEU A 288 7.75 -10.65 12.56
CA LEU A 288 6.43 -11.12 12.18
C LEU A 288 6.34 -11.35 10.66
N ASP A 289 7.34 -12.02 10.09
CA ASP A 289 7.12 -12.84 8.89
C ASP A 289 6.46 -14.15 9.32
N LEU A 290 5.27 -14.02 9.93
CA LEU A 290 4.33 -15.12 9.96
C LEU A 290 3.30 -14.73 8.89
N GLU A 291 3.50 -15.26 7.68
CA GLU A 291 2.46 -15.29 6.66
C GLU A 291 1.19 -15.84 7.31
N LEU A 292 0.32 -14.95 7.79
CA LEU A 292 -1.01 -15.30 8.25
C LEU A 292 -1.84 -15.57 7.00
N LYS A 293 -1.56 -16.69 6.34
CA LYS A 293 -2.48 -17.33 5.41
C LYS A 293 -3.67 -17.78 6.26
N CYS A 294 -4.61 -16.87 6.47
CA CYS A 294 -5.93 -17.23 6.97
C CYS A 294 -6.48 -18.30 6.01
N PRO A 295 -6.84 -19.51 6.50
CA PRO A 295 -7.45 -20.51 5.65
C PRO A 295 -8.82 -19.99 5.24
N VAL A 296 -8.93 -19.51 4.01
CA VAL A 296 -10.22 -19.17 3.40
C VAL A 296 -11.01 -20.47 3.36
N SER A 297 -12.14 -20.52 4.07
CA SER A 297 -13.04 -21.67 4.01
C SER A 297 -13.64 -21.74 2.61
N THR A 298 -13.06 -22.58 1.77
CA THR A 298 -13.62 -22.93 0.47
C THR A 298 -14.95 -23.65 0.71
N ARG A 299 -16.05 -22.96 0.42
CA ARG A 299 -17.39 -23.56 0.38
C ARG A 299 -17.36 -24.72 -0.62
N LYS A 300 -17.34 -25.97 -0.13
CA LYS A 300 -17.38 -27.16 -0.98
C LYS A 300 -18.66 -27.14 -1.83
N LYS A 301 -18.50 -27.03 -3.15
CA LYS A 301 -19.57 -27.31 -4.10
C LYS A 301 -19.97 -28.78 -3.97
N ARG A 302 -21.27 -29.07 -4.02
CA ARG A 302 -21.83 -30.44 -3.97
C ARG A 302 -21.91 -31.07 -5.37
N ALA A 303 -20.83 -31.02 -6.13
CA ALA A 303 -20.71 -31.76 -7.38
C ALA A 303 -19.34 -32.43 -7.36
N TYR A 304 -19.32 -33.76 -7.46
CA TYR A 304 -18.08 -34.49 -7.74
C TYR A 304 -17.62 -34.07 -9.14
N ASP A 305 -16.69 -33.14 -9.21
CA ASP A 305 -16.03 -32.82 -10.48
C ASP A 305 -14.95 -33.89 -10.71
N ILE A 306 -14.67 -34.24 -11.97
CA ILE A 306 -13.66 -35.27 -12.32
C ILE A 306 -12.28 -34.92 -11.70
N LEU A 307 -12.04 -33.64 -11.41
CA LEU A 307 -10.88 -33.09 -10.72
C LEU A 307 -10.76 -33.53 -9.24
N ASP A 308 -11.87 -33.73 -8.53
CA ASP A 308 -11.88 -34.17 -7.13
C ASP A 308 -11.50 -35.66 -7.01
N VAL A 309 -11.91 -36.48 -7.98
CA VAL A 309 -11.51 -37.91 -8.01
C VAL A 309 -10.06 -38.07 -8.45
N ARG A 310 -9.59 -37.23 -9.37
CA ARG A 310 -8.17 -37.20 -9.76
C ARG A 310 -7.27 -36.84 -8.57
N THR A 311 -7.64 -35.83 -7.80
CA THR A 311 -6.85 -35.42 -6.62
C THR A 311 -6.90 -36.45 -5.50
N SER A 312 -8.02 -37.15 -5.30
CA SER A 312 -8.10 -38.23 -4.30
C SER A 312 -7.22 -39.44 -4.65
N LEU A 313 -7.16 -39.84 -5.93
CA LEU A 313 -6.29 -40.92 -6.40
C LEU A 313 -4.80 -40.59 -6.26
N LEU A 314 -4.42 -39.32 -6.39
CA LEU A 314 -3.04 -38.87 -6.24
C LEU A 314 -2.57 -38.83 -4.78
N ILE A 315 -3.48 -38.56 -3.83
CA ILE A 315 -3.19 -38.54 -2.38
C ILE A 315 -2.82 -39.95 -1.87
N GLU A 316 -3.23 -41.01 -2.55
CA GLU A 316 -2.95 -42.39 -2.15
C GLU A 316 -1.46 -42.77 -2.32
N TYR A 317 -0.72 -42.04 -3.16
CA TYR A 317 0.68 -42.35 -3.48
C TYR A 317 1.65 -41.34 -2.86
N ASN A 318 2.49 -41.82 -1.93
CA ASN A 318 3.52 -40.99 -1.30
C ASN A 318 4.81 -40.84 -2.14
N ASN A 319 5.04 -41.75 -3.11
CA ASN A 319 6.25 -41.74 -3.94
C ASN A 319 6.08 -40.82 -5.16
N THR A 320 7.05 -39.94 -5.39
CA THR A 320 7.05 -38.98 -6.52
C THR A 320 6.97 -39.67 -7.89
N LEU A 321 7.63 -40.83 -8.05
CA LEU A 321 7.57 -41.63 -9.28
C LEU A 321 6.18 -42.23 -9.52
N GLN A 322 5.58 -42.86 -8.50
CA GLN A 322 4.22 -43.43 -8.60
C GLN A 322 3.17 -42.34 -8.85
N HIS A 323 3.35 -41.17 -8.23
CA HIS A 323 2.51 -40.01 -8.44
C HIS A 323 2.55 -39.54 -9.90
N ARG A 324 3.74 -39.49 -10.52
CA ARG A 324 3.89 -39.18 -11.96
C ARG A 324 3.26 -40.26 -12.85
N CYS A 325 3.51 -41.54 -12.57
CA CYS A 325 2.94 -42.65 -13.35
C CYS A 325 1.41 -42.68 -13.29
N CYS A 326 0.82 -42.37 -12.13
CA CYS A 326 -0.61 -42.23 -11.98
C CYS A 326 -1.16 -41.05 -12.80
N LEU A 327 -0.49 -39.89 -12.79
CA LEU A 327 -0.84 -38.74 -13.64
C LEU A 327 -0.82 -39.09 -15.13
N ASP A 328 0.20 -39.82 -15.57
CA ASP A 328 0.35 -40.29 -16.95
C ASP A 328 -0.76 -41.28 -17.33
N GLY A 329 -1.20 -42.14 -16.40
CA GLY A 329 -2.32 -43.06 -16.59
C GLY A 329 -3.65 -42.36 -16.86
N MET A 330 -3.86 -41.22 -16.22
CA MET A 330 -5.09 -40.42 -16.39
C MET A 330 -5.10 -39.58 -17.68
N SER A 331 -3.94 -39.40 -18.33
CA SER A 331 -3.82 -38.63 -19.56
C SER A 331 -4.55 -39.29 -20.73
N GLU A 332 -5.14 -38.47 -21.60
CA GLU A 332 -5.76 -38.94 -22.84
C GLU A 332 -4.68 -39.17 -23.89
N THR A 333 -4.73 -40.33 -24.53
CA THR A 333 -3.87 -40.61 -25.68
C THR A 333 -4.68 -40.42 -26.96
N PRO A 334 -4.08 -39.88 -28.04
CA PRO A 334 -4.76 -39.73 -29.32
C PRO A 334 -5.24 -41.05 -29.95
N LEU A 335 -4.67 -42.17 -29.51
CA LEU A 335 -5.01 -43.53 -29.96
C LEU A 335 -5.88 -44.23 -28.91
N SER A 336 -6.95 -44.90 -29.33
CA SER A 336 -7.86 -45.63 -28.43
C SER A 336 -7.28 -46.99 -27.98
N TYR A 337 -6.13 -46.98 -27.31
CA TYR A 337 -5.57 -48.18 -26.69
C TYR A 337 -6.18 -48.43 -25.31
N SER A 338 -6.35 -49.69 -24.93
CA SER A 338 -6.76 -50.08 -23.59
C SER A 338 -5.66 -49.78 -22.56
N CYS A 339 -6.06 -49.57 -21.30
CA CYS A 339 -5.11 -49.38 -20.19
C CYS A 339 -4.11 -50.53 -20.06
N GLU A 340 -4.51 -51.77 -20.38
CA GLU A 340 -3.64 -52.95 -20.36
C GLU A 340 -2.50 -52.82 -21.38
N ARG A 341 -2.82 -52.43 -22.61
CA ARG A 341 -1.80 -52.23 -23.64
C ARG A 341 -0.91 -51.03 -23.34
N ARG A 342 -1.44 -50.00 -22.68
CA ARG A 342 -0.65 -48.85 -22.23
C ARG A 342 0.33 -49.21 -21.09
N LYS A 343 -0.03 -50.18 -20.24
CA LYS A 343 0.82 -50.69 -19.15
C LYS A 343 2.09 -51.35 -19.68
N GLU A 344 2.02 -52.04 -20.82
CA GLU A 344 3.16 -52.76 -21.41
C GLU A 344 4.31 -51.84 -21.85
N TYR A 345 4.04 -50.57 -22.14
CA TYR A 345 5.07 -49.61 -22.57
C TYR A 345 5.83 -48.97 -21.41
N ILE A 346 5.47 -49.27 -20.16
CA ILE A 346 6.06 -48.67 -18.97
C ILE A 346 7.32 -49.44 -18.58
N SER A 347 8.46 -48.76 -18.59
CA SER A 347 9.77 -49.34 -18.21
C SER A 347 10.25 -48.95 -16.82
N ASP A 348 9.53 -48.05 -16.13
CA ASP A 348 9.91 -47.44 -14.85
C ASP A 348 9.65 -48.33 -13.60
N GLY A 349 9.38 -49.62 -13.80
CA GLY A 349 9.20 -50.63 -12.74
C GLY A 349 7.75 -51.04 -12.46
N GLU A 350 7.58 -52.18 -11.78
CA GLU A 350 6.26 -52.80 -11.52
C GLU A 350 5.34 -51.92 -10.69
N ALA A 351 5.89 -51.26 -9.66
CA ALA A 351 5.11 -50.36 -8.81
C ALA A 351 4.58 -49.11 -9.54
N CYS A 352 5.28 -48.65 -10.59
CA CYS A 352 4.82 -47.56 -11.45
C CYS A 352 3.74 -48.04 -12.44
N SER A 353 3.93 -49.23 -13.03
CA SER A 353 2.97 -49.79 -13.98
C SER A 353 1.65 -50.16 -13.32
N ASP A 354 1.66 -50.61 -12.07
CA ASP A 354 0.46 -50.87 -11.28
C ASP A 354 -0.28 -49.58 -10.89
N ALA A 355 0.46 -48.54 -10.48
CA ALA A 355 -0.13 -47.24 -10.19
C ALA A 355 -0.76 -46.61 -11.44
N PHE A 356 -0.07 -46.67 -12.57
CA PHE A 356 -0.59 -46.23 -13.86
C PHE A 356 -1.88 -46.97 -14.24
N PHE A 357 -1.87 -48.30 -14.12
CA PHE A 357 -3.00 -49.14 -14.50
C PHE A 357 -4.25 -48.84 -13.66
N LYS A 358 -4.08 -48.72 -12.34
CA LYS A 358 -5.16 -48.37 -11.42
C LYS A 358 -5.77 -47.01 -11.77
N CYS A 359 -4.93 -45.99 -11.96
CA CYS A 359 -5.39 -44.64 -12.27
C CYS A 359 -6.03 -44.55 -13.67
N CYS A 360 -5.56 -45.33 -14.64
CA CYS A 360 -6.13 -45.40 -15.98
C CYS A 360 -7.54 -46.03 -15.97
N GLN A 361 -7.72 -47.16 -15.27
CA GLN A 361 -9.02 -47.84 -15.21
C GLN A 361 -10.09 -47.01 -14.50
N GLU A 362 -9.75 -46.37 -13.37
CA GLU A 362 -10.71 -45.57 -12.61
C GLU A 362 -11.18 -44.34 -13.40
N ILE A 363 -10.28 -43.69 -14.14
CA ILE A 363 -10.66 -42.57 -15.01
C ILE A 363 -11.46 -43.03 -16.22
N ASP A 364 -11.14 -44.18 -16.83
CA ASP A 364 -11.90 -44.70 -17.96
C ASP A 364 -13.32 -45.13 -17.55
N LYS A 365 -13.50 -45.72 -16.37
CA LYS A 365 -14.85 -45.99 -15.80
C LYS A 365 -15.65 -44.69 -15.67
N LEU A 366 -15.07 -43.67 -15.04
CA LEU A 366 -15.72 -42.37 -14.89
C LEU A 366 -16.08 -41.72 -16.22
N ARG A 367 -15.21 -41.84 -17.24
CA ARG A 367 -15.50 -41.37 -18.60
C ARG A 367 -16.66 -42.13 -19.25
N THR A 368 -16.77 -43.43 -19.02
CA THR A 368 -17.91 -44.21 -19.55
C THR A 368 -19.22 -43.83 -18.86
N GLU A 369 -19.18 -43.61 -17.54
CA GLU A 369 -20.33 -43.16 -16.76
C GLU A 369 -20.77 -41.74 -17.15
N SER A 370 -19.82 -40.81 -17.32
CA SER A 370 -20.12 -39.43 -17.71
C SER A 370 -20.65 -39.31 -19.15
N LYS A 371 -20.15 -40.13 -20.08
CA LYS A 371 -20.66 -40.20 -21.47
C LYS A 371 -22.11 -40.64 -21.52
N ILE A 372 -22.57 -41.45 -20.56
CA ILE A 372 -23.97 -41.92 -20.49
C ILE A 372 -24.90 -40.78 -20.03
N GLU A 373 -24.45 -39.93 -19.10
CA GLU A 373 -25.22 -38.75 -18.65
C GLU A 373 -25.27 -37.61 -19.69
N ASP A 374 -24.20 -37.44 -20.50
CA ASP A 374 -24.11 -36.38 -21.53
C ASP A 374 -24.91 -36.68 -22.83
N LEU A 375 -25.49 -37.87 -22.98
CA LEU A 375 -26.21 -38.31 -24.20
C LEU A 375 -27.53 -37.55 -24.49
N HIS A 376 -27.89 -36.54 -23.70
CA HIS A 376 -29.09 -35.73 -23.94
C HIS A 376 -28.86 -34.37 -24.63
N LEU A 377 -27.62 -33.92 -24.89
CA LEU A 377 -27.38 -32.62 -25.55
C LEU A 377 -26.21 -32.66 -26.53
N ALA A 378 -26.51 -32.73 -27.83
CA ALA A 378 -25.56 -32.71 -28.95
C ALA A 378 -24.72 -31.42 -29.12
N ARG A 379 -24.70 -30.52 -28.12
CA ARG A 379 -23.87 -29.31 -28.08
C ARG A 379 -23.51 -28.93 -26.64
N SER A 380 -22.93 -29.85 -25.88
CA SER A 380 -22.05 -29.47 -24.77
C SER A 380 -20.63 -29.53 -25.31
N LYS A 381 -19.89 -28.43 -25.26
CA LYS A 381 -18.44 -28.44 -25.57
C LYS A 381 -17.84 -29.57 -24.75
N ASP A 382 -17.15 -30.51 -25.40
CA ASP A 382 -16.34 -31.52 -24.72
C ASP A 382 -15.65 -30.83 -23.54
N LYS A 383 -16.06 -31.15 -22.32
CA LYS A 383 -15.31 -30.81 -21.12
C LYS A 383 -14.06 -31.66 -21.19
N LYS A 384 -13.14 -31.30 -22.10
CA LYS A 384 -11.78 -31.79 -22.11
C LYS A 384 -11.27 -31.47 -20.72
N ILE A 385 -11.15 -32.52 -19.91
CA ILE A 385 -10.50 -32.47 -18.61
C ILE A 385 -9.17 -31.75 -18.88
N PRO A 386 -8.84 -30.66 -18.18
CA PRO A 386 -7.58 -29.96 -18.39
C PRO A 386 -6.45 -30.99 -18.32
N THR A 387 -5.79 -31.19 -19.46
CA THR A 387 -4.53 -31.92 -19.48
C THR A 387 -3.59 -31.04 -18.67
N PHE A 388 -3.32 -31.44 -17.43
CA PHE A 388 -2.30 -30.81 -16.62
C PHE A 388 -0.97 -31.18 -17.27
N ASP A 389 -0.58 -30.35 -18.22
CA ASP A 389 0.77 -30.27 -18.75
C ASP A 389 1.68 -29.92 -17.58
N ASP A 390 2.85 -30.56 -17.51
CA ASP A 390 3.75 -30.67 -16.37
C ASP A 390 4.34 -29.32 -15.91
N GLY A 391 3.50 -28.41 -15.39
CA GLY A 391 3.91 -27.08 -14.93
C GLY A 391 4.57 -26.18 -16.00
N GLN A 392 4.77 -26.65 -17.22
CA GLN A 392 5.58 -25.99 -18.24
C GLN A 392 4.69 -25.25 -19.23
N TRP A 393 4.02 -24.22 -18.72
CA TRP A 393 3.20 -23.35 -19.54
C TRP A 393 4.14 -22.59 -20.47
N THR A 394 4.13 -22.92 -21.75
CA THR A 394 4.94 -22.24 -22.75
C THR A 394 4.31 -20.89 -23.06
N ILE A 395 4.73 -19.87 -22.33
CA ILE A 395 4.39 -18.48 -22.65
C ILE A 395 5.10 -18.11 -23.94
N ARG A 396 4.46 -17.34 -24.81
CA ARG A 396 5.12 -16.74 -25.98
C ARG A 396 6.39 -16.01 -25.54
N THR A 397 7.54 -16.49 -25.97
CA THR A 397 8.86 -15.90 -25.69
C THR A 397 9.38 -15.00 -26.81
N ASN A 398 8.86 -15.18 -28.04
CA ASN A 398 9.32 -14.41 -29.19
C ASN A 398 8.61 -13.05 -29.28
N PHE A 399 9.33 -12.01 -28.88
CA PHE A 399 8.97 -10.60 -29.02
C PHE A 399 9.93 -9.94 -30.00
N PRO A 400 9.43 -9.06 -30.88
CA PRO A 400 10.31 -8.26 -31.72
C PRO A 400 11.22 -7.39 -30.85
N GLU A 401 12.42 -7.14 -31.34
CA GLU A 401 13.42 -6.33 -30.63
C GLU A 401 12.92 -4.89 -30.44
N SER A 402 13.21 -4.33 -29.26
CA SER A 402 12.96 -2.92 -28.97
C SER A 402 13.90 -2.04 -29.79
N TRP A 403 13.39 -0.94 -30.31
CA TRP A 403 14.14 -0.01 -31.17
C TRP A 403 13.95 1.43 -30.69
N LEU A 404 14.44 2.40 -31.47
CA LEU A 404 14.38 3.84 -31.14
C LEU A 404 15.18 4.20 -29.87
N TRP A 405 16.26 3.48 -29.58
CA TRP A 405 17.16 3.75 -28.45
C TRP A 405 17.97 5.02 -28.71
N LEU A 406 17.35 6.18 -28.49
CA LEU A 406 17.89 7.49 -28.88
C LEU A 406 17.89 8.45 -27.69
N GLU A 407 18.93 9.27 -27.64
CA GLU A 407 19.04 10.40 -26.73
C GLU A 407 18.83 11.70 -27.50
N ARG A 408 17.96 12.57 -27.00
CA ARG A 408 17.68 13.89 -27.58
C ARG A 408 17.82 14.96 -26.51
N LYS A 409 18.73 15.90 -26.74
CA LYS A 409 18.87 17.09 -25.91
C LYS A 409 17.92 18.19 -26.41
N LEU A 410 17.05 18.68 -25.52
CA LEU A 410 16.16 19.80 -25.83
C LEU A 410 16.95 21.11 -25.88
N PRO A 411 16.58 22.05 -26.77
CA PRO A 411 17.25 23.35 -26.85
C PRO A 411 17.07 24.12 -25.53
N LEU A 412 18.08 24.94 -25.21
CA LEU A 412 17.94 25.94 -24.15
C LEU A 412 16.98 27.03 -24.62
N CYS A 413 16.25 27.66 -23.69
CA CYS A 413 15.53 28.89 -24.01
C CYS A 413 16.55 29.92 -24.50
N SER A 414 16.37 30.41 -25.72
CA SER A 414 17.07 31.62 -26.15
C SER A 414 16.64 32.77 -25.26
N ASP A 415 17.58 33.50 -24.67
CA ASP A 415 17.32 34.64 -23.80
C ASP A 415 16.30 35.59 -24.45
N GLY A 416 15.07 35.64 -23.89
CA GLY A 416 14.08 36.66 -24.26
C GLY A 416 12.72 36.20 -24.80
N LYS A 417 12.37 34.92 -24.87
CA LYS A 417 10.97 34.51 -25.14
C LYS A 417 10.41 33.53 -24.10
N THR A 418 9.80 34.10 -23.07
CA THR A 418 8.94 33.41 -22.10
C THR A 418 7.53 33.25 -22.64
N THR A 419 7.36 32.51 -23.74
CA THR A 419 6.08 31.90 -24.17
C THR A 419 6.27 31.18 -25.51
N TRP A 420 5.96 29.88 -25.54
CA TRP A 420 5.67 29.12 -26.75
C TRP A 420 4.28 28.50 -26.62
#